data_AF-A0A1I2G030-F1
#
_entry.id   AF-A0A1I2G030-F1
#
_cell.length_a   1.000
_cell.length_b   1.000
_cell.length_c   1.000
_cell.angle_alpha   90.00
_cell.angle_beta   90.00
_cell.angle_gamma   90.00
#
_symmetry.space_group_name_H-M   'P 1'
#
loop_
_entity.id
_entity.type
_entity.pdbx_description
1 polymer ?
#
loop_
_entity_poly.entity_id
_entity_poly.type
_entity_poly.pdbx_seq_one_letter_code
_entity_poly.pdbx_strand_id
1 'polypeptide(L)'
;MRLLLLSIAFIFSTVASAQRKTIKLETYKKNETVKQYKQLLITGEGGMQAKMYLNNLANELTEKLKEKNIQCHYEYLGDFHKVDTEEAFQRAKSGQYDAILRIVPYVSEETMQKYVPTQDPLYPGVAINADPKYVNFLTNDFDLTLQENTGTVVWQGRLKTNIDPLARNIYKKIGVKIIQEFTKNLIIPAK
;
A
#
# COMPACT_ATOMS: atom_id res chain seq x y z
N MET A 1 -32.70 -21.50 47.73
CA MET A 1 -31.33 -20.91 47.70
C MET A 1 -30.39 -21.70 46.79
N ARG A 2 -30.63 -21.78 45.46
CA ARG A 2 -29.69 -22.42 44.50
C ARG A 2 -29.75 -21.81 43.08
N LEU A 3 -30.25 -20.59 42.92
CA LEU A 3 -30.42 -19.93 41.62
C LEU A 3 -30.04 -18.46 41.75
N LEU A 4 -28.74 -18.13 41.83
CA LEU A 4 -28.24 -16.75 41.76
C LEU A 4 -26.70 -16.66 41.65
N LEU A 5 -26.04 -17.61 40.99
CA LEU A 5 -24.57 -17.66 40.85
C LEU A 5 -24.10 -17.94 39.41
N LEU A 6 -24.79 -17.40 38.40
CA LEU A 6 -24.43 -17.59 36.99
C LEU A 6 -24.44 -16.30 36.15
N SER A 7 -24.36 -15.13 36.79
CA SER A 7 -24.61 -13.84 36.12
C SER A 7 -23.39 -12.89 36.03
N ILE A 8 -22.16 -13.34 36.30
CA ILE A 8 -20.96 -12.45 36.37
C ILE A 8 -19.84 -12.91 35.41
N ALA A 9 -20.17 -13.48 34.26
CA ALA A 9 -19.17 -13.89 33.25
C ALA A 9 -19.39 -13.25 31.88
N PHE A 10 -20.11 -12.13 31.81
CA PHE A 10 -20.38 -11.40 30.57
C PHE A 10 -19.96 -9.93 30.66
N ILE A 11 -18.88 -9.64 31.40
CA ILE A 11 -18.24 -8.32 31.34
C ILE A 11 -17.34 -8.31 30.11
N PHE A 12 -17.95 -7.91 29.00
CA PHE A 12 -17.36 -7.06 27.97
C PHE A 12 -15.86 -7.23 27.76
N SER A 13 -15.49 -8.23 26.97
CA SER A 13 -14.29 -8.23 26.14
C SER A 13 -14.43 -7.17 25.04
N THR A 14 -14.43 -5.88 25.42
CA THR A 14 -14.18 -4.80 24.47
C THR A 14 -12.68 -4.84 24.15
N VAL A 15 -12.33 -5.65 23.16
CA VAL A 15 -11.05 -5.57 22.47
C VAL A 15 -10.91 -4.14 21.94
N ALA A 16 -10.10 -3.33 22.61
CA ALA A 16 -9.68 -2.04 22.12
C ALA A 16 -8.98 -2.26 20.77
N SER A 17 -9.68 -1.97 19.68
CA SER A 17 -9.10 -2.00 18.35
C SER A 17 -8.18 -0.79 18.22
N ALA A 18 -6.92 -0.94 18.64
CA ALA A 18 -5.84 -0.10 18.17
C ALA A 18 -5.87 -0.16 16.63
N GLN A 19 -6.23 0.94 15.96
CA GLN A 19 -6.28 0.99 14.50
C GLN A 19 -4.87 0.71 13.97
N ARG A 20 -4.68 -0.51 13.46
CA ARG A 20 -3.40 -1.03 12.98
C ARG A 20 -3.06 -0.36 11.65
N LYS A 21 -1.77 -0.11 11.41
CA LYS A 21 -1.22 0.23 10.08
C LYS A 21 -1.87 -0.69 9.03
N THR A 22 -2.67 -0.15 8.12
CA THR A 22 -3.39 -0.95 7.13
C THR A 22 -2.68 -0.88 5.80
N ILE A 23 -2.55 -2.05 5.15
CA ILE A 23 -2.19 -2.16 3.74
C ILE A 23 -3.24 -3.04 3.10
N LYS A 24 -4.13 -2.41 2.33
CA LYS A 24 -5.19 -3.08 1.57
C LYS A 24 -4.86 -2.94 0.09
N LEU A 25 -4.81 -4.08 -0.61
CA LEU A 25 -4.68 -4.12 -2.06
C LEU A 25 -5.92 -4.83 -2.59
N GLU A 26 -6.74 -4.10 -3.33
CA GLU A 26 -7.96 -4.60 -3.96
C GLU A 26 -7.72 -4.79 -5.45
N THR A 27 -8.09 -5.94 -6.01
CA THR A 27 -7.99 -6.17 -7.46
C THR A 27 -9.37 -5.95 -8.09
N TYR A 28 -9.42 -5.08 -9.09
CA TYR A 28 -10.64 -4.77 -9.85
C TYR A 28 -10.67 -5.47 -11.21
N LYS A 29 -9.50 -5.65 -11.82
CA LYS A 29 -9.34 -6.42 -13.06
C LYS A 29 -8.23 -7.45 -12.86
N LYS A 30 -8.59 -8.72 -12.94
CA LYS A 30 -7.66 -9.85 -12.83
C LYS A 30 -7.05 -10.16 -14.19
N ASN A 31 -5.86 -10.73 -14.16
CA ASN A 31 -5.27 -11.39 -15.31
C ASN A 31 -5.46 -12.91 -15.16
N GLU A 32 -5.86 -13.58 -16.24
CA GLU A 32 -6.16 -15.02 -16.25
C GLU A 32 -5.13 -15.82 -17.07
N THR A 33 -4.19 -15.13 -17.72
CA THR A 33 -3.20 -15.74 -18.61
C THR A 33 -1.80 -15.62 -18.02
N VAL A 34 -1.00 -16.69 -18.07
CA VAL A 34 0.38 -16.62 -17.55
C VAL A 34 1.19 -15.61 -18.37
N LYS A 35 1.76 -14.61 -17.69
CA LYS A 35 2.67 -13.62 -18.28
C LYS A 35 4.12 -13.94 -17.94
N GLN A 36 5.02 -13.47 -18.80
CA GLN A 36 6.47 -13.67 -18.67
C GLN A 36 7.21 -12.39 -19.08
N TYR A 37 7.09 -11.35 -18.25
CA TYR A 37 7.79 -10.09 -18.48
C TYR A 37 9.27 -10.21 -18.06
N LYS A 38 10.16 -9.61 -18.83
CA LYS A 38 11.59 -9.46 -18.54
C LYS A 38 11.95 -8.02 -18.20
N GLN A 39 11.31 -7.05 -18.84
CA GLN A 39 11.49 -5.62 -18.61
C GLN A 39 10.16 -4.96 -18.26
N LEU A 40 10.12 -4.29 -17.12
CA LEU A 40 8.93 -3.60 -16.62
C LEU A 40 9.26 -2.13 -16.31
N LEU A 41 8.47 -1.22 -16.88
CA LEU A 41 8.51 0.19 -16.51
C LEU A 41 7.52 0.45 -15.38
N ILE A 42 7.97 0.99 -14.26
CA ILE A 42 7.11 1.52 -13.20
C ILE A 42 7.03 3.02 -13.40
N THR A 43 5.82 3.55 -13.52
CA THR A 43 5.58 4.99 -13.61
C THR A 43 4.77 5.47 -12.42
N GLY A 44 5.08 6.67 -11.95
CA GLY A 44 4.39 7.30 -10.83
C GLY A 44 4.15 8.78 -11.06
N GLU A 45 3.06 9.31 -10.53
CA GLU A 45 2.73 10.74 -10.60
C GLU A 45 2.11 11.25 -9.29
N GLY A 46 1.93 12.56 -9.16
CA GLY A 46 1.31 13.22 -8.01
C GLY A 46 2.22 14.24 -7.32
N GLY A 47 1.75 14.90 -6.25
CA GLY A 47 2.53 15.91 -5.52
C GLY A 47 3.75 15.35 -4.77
N MET A 48 4.42 16.20 -3.97
CA MET A 48 5.65 15.84 -3.24
C MET A 48 5.48 14.61 -2.32
N GLN A 49 4.35 14.50 -1.63
CA GLN A 49 4.05 13.34 -0.78
C GLN A 49 3.98 12.05 -1.60
N ALA A 50 3.25 12.06 -2.73
CA ALA A 50 3.18 10.92 -3.64
C ALA A 50 4.55 10.58 -4.21
N LYS A 51 5.34 11.57 -4.63
CA LYS A 51 6.72 11.37 -5.10
C LYS A 51 7.57 10.62 -4.08
N MET A 52 7.58 11.07 -2.83
CA MET A 52 8.35 10.42 -1.75
C MET A 52 7.87 8.99 -1.50
N TYR A 53 6.55 8.78 -1.46
CA TYR A 53 5.95 7.46 -1.28
C TYR A 53 6.34 6.50 -2.42
N LEU A 54 6.17 6.96 -3.67
CA LEU A 54 6.41 6.17 -4.87
C LEU A 54 7.89 5.85 -5.06
N ASN A 55 8.80 6.77 -4.75
CA ASN A 55 10.24 6.47 -4.77
C ASN A 55 10.61 5.32 -3.83
N ASN A 56 10.08 5.34 -2.60
CA ASN A 56 10.35 4.27 -1.63
C ASN A 56 9.70 2.95 -2.06
N LEU A 57 8.48 2.99 -2.58
CA LEU A 57 7.78 1.81 -3.08
C LEU A 57 8.47 1.22 -4.31
N ALA A 58 8.87 2.05 -5.27
CA ALA A 58 9.51 1.63 -6.51
C ALA A 58 10.87 0.96 -6.24
N ASN A 59 11.65 1.47 -5.28
CA ASN A 59 12.88 0.82 -4.84
C ASN A 59 12.62 -0.60 -4.33
N GLU A 60 11.63 -0.78 -3.45
CA GLU A 60 11.25 -2.10 -2.92
C GLU A 60 10.68 -3.04 -3.98
N LEU A 61 9.90 -2.51 -4.94
CA LEU A 61 9.39 -3.30 -6.06
C LEU A 61 10.51 -3.73 -6.99
N THR A 62 11.47 -2.85 -7.28
CA THR A 62 12.61 -3.14 -8.16
C THR A 62 13.44 -4.30 -7.61
N GLU A 63 13.77 -4.27 -6.32
CA GLU A 63 14.51 -5.37 -5.68
C GLU A 63 13.73 -6.70 -5.74
N LYS A 64 12.42 -6.68 -5.45
CA LYS A 64 11.61 -7.90 -5.46
C LYS A 64 11.37 -8.47 -6.86
N LEU A 65 11.21 -7.61 -7.86
CA LEU A 65 11.04 -8.00 -9.25
C LEU A 65 12.36 -8.54 -9.83
N LYS A 66 13.50 -7.99 -9.39
CA LYS A 66 14.82 -8.53 -9.71
C LYS A 66 15.01 -9.95 -9.20
N GLU A 67 14.52 -10.29 -7.99
CA GLU A 67 14.50 -11.68 -7.50
C GLU A 67 13.67 -12.65 -8.37
N LYS A 68 12.82 -12.10 -9.25
CA LYS A 68 12.00 -12.83 -10.21
C LYS A 68 12.56 -12.76 -11.64
N ASN A 69 13.80 -12.29 -11.80
CA ASN A 69 14.46 -12.04 -13.08
C ASN A 69 13.73 -11.02 -13.98
N ILE A 70 13.05 -10.05 -13.38
CA ILE A 70 12.39 -8.95 -14.08
C ILE A 70 13.18 -7.67 -13.80
N GLN A 71 13.80 -7.12 -14.84
CA GLN A 71 14.47 -5.83 -14.78
C GLN A 71 13.42 -4.72 -14.72
N CYS A 72 13.57 -3.80 -13.77
CA CYS A 72 12.64 -2.69 -13.61
C CYS A 72 13.33 -1.35 -13.82
N HIS A 73 12.63 -0.45 -14.48
CA HIS A 73 12.98 0.96 -14.53
C HIS A 73 11.86 1.75 -13.86
N TYR A 74 12.20 2.74 -13.05
CA TYR A 74 11.21 3.61 -12.41
C TYR A 74 11.38 5.02 -12.93
N GLU A 75 10.27 5.61 -13.39
CA GLU A 75 10.20 6.98 -13.86
C GLU A 75 9.08 7.73 -13.13
N TYR A 76 9.41 8.90 -12.58
CA TYR A 76 8.43 9.77 -11.96
C TYR A 76 8.02 10.87 -12.94
N LEU A 77 6.75 10.89 -13.30
CA LEU A 77 6.19 11.70 -14.39
C LEU A 77 5.96 13.16 -14.00
N GLY A 78 5.85 13.44 -12.70
CA GLY A 78 5.62 14.78 -12.17
C GLY A 78 4.33 14.92 -11.37
N ASP A 79 4.01 16.17 -11.04
CA ASP A 79 2.77 16.57 -10.38
C ASP A 79 1.76 16.99 -11.45
N PHE A 80 0.65 16.28 -11.56
CA PHE A 80 -0.38 16.49 -12.58
C PHE A 80 -1.05 17.87 -12.49
N HIS A 81 -0.89 18.59 -11.37
CA HIS A 81 -1.31 19.98 -11.26
C HIS A 81 -0.31 20.99 -11.84
N LYS A 82 0.92 20.55 -12.18
CA LYS A 82 2.03 21.42 -12.61
C LYS A 82 2.59 21.08 -13.98
N VAL A 83 2.47 19.83 -14.43
CA VAL A 83 3.00 19.35 -15.71
C VAL A 83 2.00 18.43 -16.40
N ASP A 84 2.16 18.27 -17.71
CA ASP A 84 1.44 17.25 -18.48
C ASP A 84 2.07 15.88 -18.23
N THR A 85 1.48 15.11 -17.30
CA THR A 85 1.98 13.78 -16.94
C THR A 85 1.70 12.73 -18.00
N GLU A 86 0.71 12.94 -18.88
CA GLU A 86 0.43 12.02 -19.98
C GLU A 86 1.47 12.19 -21.09
N GLU A 87 1.86 13.43 -21.42
CA GLU A 87 2.98 13.65 -22.34
C GLU A 87 4.29 13.05 -21.79
N ALA A 88 4.56 13.23 -20.49
CA ALA A 88 5.70 12.60 -19.82
C ALA A 88 5.62 11.06 -19.87
N PHE A 89 4.42 10.50 -19.68
CA PHE A 89 4.19 9.06 -19.80
C PHE A 89 4.50 8.54 -21.21
N GLN A 90 4.05 9.23 -22.26
CA GLN A 90 4.33 8.83 -23.64
C GLN A 90 5.83 8.85 -23.95
N ARG A 91 6.58 9.82 -23.41
CA ARG A 91 8.06 9.84 -23.51
C ARG A 91 8.69 8.68 -22.75
N ALA A 92 8.28 8.42 -21.51
CA ALA A 92 8.82 7.32 -20.70
C ALA A 92 8.57 5.94 -21.33
N LYS A 93 7.42 5.77 -21.99
CA LYS A 93 7.02 4.52 -22.64
C LYS A 93 7.90 4.15 -23.86
N SER A 94 8.66 5.09 -24.44
CA SER A 94 9.43 4.83 -25.67
C SER A 94 10.57 3.82 -25.52
N GLY A 95 10.90 3.38 -24.30
CA GLY A 95 11.88 2.32 -24.05
C GLY A 95 11.39 0.92 -24.44
N GLN A 96 12.30 -0.05 -24.46
CA GLN A 96 11.99 -1.46 -24.74
C GLN A 96 11.48 -2.17 -23.48
N TYR A 97 10.23 -1.89 -23.09
CA TYR A 97 9.56 -2.55 -21.96
C TYR A 97 8.52 -3.55 -22.46
N ASP A 98 8.37 -4.67 -21.74
CA ASP A 98 7.31 -5.66 -22.04
C ASP A 98 5.97 -5.23 -21.44
N ALA A 99 6.04 -4.63 -20.24
CA ALA A 99 4.89 -4.15 -19.50
C ALA A 99 5.20 -2.87 -18.75
N ILE A 100 4.14 -2.14 -18.40
CA ILE A 100 4.18 -0.85 -17.75
C ILE A 100 3.19 -0.87 -16.59
N LEU A 101 3.70 -0.66 -15.37
CA LEU A 101 2.92 -0.46 -14.16
C LEU A 101 2.76 1.04 -13.92
N ARG A 102 1.56 1.57 -14.12
CA ARG A 102 1.20 2.95 -13.77
C ARG A 102 0.65 2.99 -12.35
N ILE A 103 1.17 3.90 -11.54
CA ILE A 103 0.71 4.14 -10.16
C ILE A 103 0.26 5.60 -10.06
N VAL A 104 -1.05 5.80 -9.95
CA VAL A 104 -1.70 7.11 -9.98
C VAL A 104 -2.37 7.39 -8.64
N PRO A 105 -2.18 8.57 -8.03
CA PRO A 105 -2.85 8.90 -6.78
C PRO A 105 -4.35 9.04 -7.00
N TYR A 106 -5.13 8.33 -6.19
CA TYR A 106 -6.58 8.55 -6.08
C TYR A 106 -6.87 9.56 -4.96
N VAL A 107 -6.26 9.37 -3.78
CA VAL A 107 -6.30 10.28 -2.63
C VAL A 107 -4.94 10.23 -1.92
N SER A 108 -4.36 11.37 -1.57
CA SER A 108 -3.13 11.44 -0.76
C SER A 108 -3.28 12.57 0.25
N GLU A 109 -3.48 12.20 1.51
CA GLU A 109 -3.80 13.14 2.60
C GLU A 109 -2.98 12.81 3.86
N GLU A 110 -2.63 13.84 4.62
CA GLU A 110 -2.09 13.70 5.97
C GLU A 110 -3.22 13.92 6.98
N THR A 111 -3.39 12.96 7.89
CA THR A 111 -4.43 12.99 8.92
C THR A 111 -3.79 12.85 10.30
N MET A 112 -4.10 13.76 11.22
CA MET A 112 -3.73 13.60 12.63
C MET A 112 -4.79 12.73 13.32
N GLN A 113 -4.34 11.65 13.98
CA GLN A 113 -5.25 10.82 14.77
C GLN A 113 -4.84 10.78 16.23
N LYS A 114 -5.86 10.81 17.10
CA LYS A 114 -5.72 10.71 18.55
C LYS A 114 -5.52 9.24 18.92
N TYR A 115 -4.34 8.91 19.46
CA TYR A 115 -4.01 7.60 20.01
C TYR A 115 -3.96 7.68 21.55
N VAL A 116 -4.72 6.82 22.23
CA VAL A 116 -4.62 6.67 23.67
C VAL A 116 -3.84 5.38 23.94
N PRO A 117 -2.59 5.44 24.42
CA PRO A 117 -1.89 4.23 24.82
C PRO A 117 -2.66 3.57 25.97
N THR A 118 -3.07 2.32 25.79
CA THR A 118 -3.49 1.47 26.91
C THR A 118 -2.25 1.21 27.77
N GLN A 119 -2.12 1.94 28.88
CA GLN A 119 -1.24 1.53 29.95
C GLN A 119 -1.99 0.50 30.78
N ASP A 120 -1.39 -0.68 30.97
CA ASP A 120 -1.90 -1.64 31.94
C ASP A 120 -1.85 -0.98 33.32
N PRO A 121 -2.94 -0.97 34.10
CA PRO A 121 -2.93 -0.36 35.41
C PRO A 121 -1.96 -1.13 36.32
N LEU A 122 -1.03 -0.42 36.95
CA LEU A 122 -0.10 -0.99 37.93
C LEU A 122 -0.83 -1.67 39.11
N TYR A 123 -2.09 -1.28 39.36
CA TYR A 123 -2.96 -1.85 40.40
C TYR A 123 -4.42 -1.96 39.91
N PRO A 124 -5.15 -3.04 40.27
CA PRO A 124 -6.57 -3.15 39.99
C PRO A 124 -7.35 -1.99 40.63
N GLY A 125 -8.16 -1.28 39.86
CA GLY A 125 -9.04 -0.21 40.35
C GLY A 125 -8.52 1.21 40.21
N VAL A 126 -7.29 1.42 39.70
CA VAL A 126 -6.77 2.77 39.39
C VAL A 126 -6.87 3.01 37.89
N ALA A 127 -7.77 3.90 37.48
CA ALA A 127 -7.82 4.39 36.10
C ALA A 127 -6.61 5.31 35.85
N ILE A 128 -5.65 4.84 35.06
CA ILE A 128 -4.57 5.71 34.58
C ILE A 128 -5.15 6.51 33.40
N ASN A 129 -5.35 7.82 33.60
CA ASN A 129 -5.64 8.73 32.50
C ASN A 129 -4.37 8.87 31.67
N ALA A 130 -4.22 8.06 30.62
CA ALA A 130 -3.16 8.25 29.65
C ALA A 130 -3.45 9.51 28.83
N ASP A 131 -2.54 10.47 28.87
CA ASP A 131 -2.65 11.65 27.99
C ASP A 131 -2.72 11.19 26.53
N PRO A 132 -3.70 11.67 25.76
CA PRO A 132 -3.82 11.30 24.36
C PRO A 132 -2.60 11.79 23.60
N LYS A 133 -1.90 10.87 22.94
CA LYS A 133 -0.82 11.19 22.02
C LYS A 133 -1.41 11.33 20.63
N TYR A 134 -1.12 12.43 19.96
CA TYR A 134 -1.45 12.59 18.55
C TYR A 134 -0.34 11.95 17.72
N VAL A 135 -0.72 11.06 16.80
CA VAL A 135 0.20 10.48 15.83
C VAL A 135 -0.27 10.89 14.45
N ASN A 136 0.65 11.42 13.64
CA ASN A 136 0.36 11.74 12.25
C ASN A 136 0.37 10.44 11.44
N PHE A 137 -0.69 10.26 10.66
CA PHE A 137 -0.81 9.16 9.71
C PHE A 137 -0.95 9.72 8.30
N LEU A 138 -0.20 9.12 7.38
CA LEU A 138 -0.38 9.35 5.95
C LEU A 138 -1.36 8.33 5.41
N THR A 139 -2.49 8.82 4.93
CA THR A 139 -3.45 8.02 4.17
C THR A 139 -3.15 8.20 2.69
N ASN A 140 -2.76 7.12 2.02
CA ASN A 140 -2.51 7.14 0.60
C ASN A 140 -3.33 6.06 -0.09
N ASP A 141 -4.05 6.46 -1.12
CA ASP A 141 -4.81 5.63 -2.02
C ASP A 141 -4.26 5.80 -3.43
N PHE A 142 -3.79 4.71 -4.04
CA PHE A 142 -3.23 4.71 -5.39
C PHE A 142 -3.98 3.69 -6.25
N ASP A 143 -4.35 4.11 -7.46
CA ASP A 143 -4.74 3.19 -8.51
C ASP A 143 -3.50 2.65 -9.21
N LEU A 144 -3.45 1.32 -9.35
CA LEU A 144 -2.37 0.61 -10.01
C LEU A 144 -2.93 -0.04 -11.27
N THR A 145 -2.34 0.27 -12.42
CA THR A 145 -2.70 -0.33 -13.70
C THR A 145 -1.47 -0.95 -14.34
N LEU A 146 -1.52 -2.24 -14.61
CA LEU A 146 -0.52 -2.94 -15.39
C LEU A 146 -1.03 -3.13 -16.81
N GLN A 147 -0.26 -2.65 -17.78
CA GLN A 147 -0.55 -2.79 -19.21
C GLN A 147 0.67 -3.33 -19.95
N GLU A 148 0.42 -4.08 -21.02
CA GLU A 148 1.47 -4.45 -21.97
C GLU A 148 1.88 -3.24 -22.82
N ASN A 149 3.05 -3.31 -23.46
CA ASN A 149 3.51 -2.22 -24.32
C ASN A 149 2.54 -1.92 -25.48
N THR A 150 1.79 -2.93 -25.92
CA THR A 150 0.69 -2.82 -26.89
C THR A 150 -0.48 -1.94 -26.42
N GLY A 151 -0.53 -1.60 -25.14
CA GLY A 151 -1.63 -0.84 -24.52
C GLY A 151 -2.71 -1.73 -23.89
N THR A 152 -2.62 -3.05 -24.03
CA THR A 152 -3.57 -3.98 -23.41
C THR A 152 -3.43 -3.96 -21.90
N VAL A 153 -4.46 -3.48 -21.20
CA VAL A 153 -4.53 -3.56 -19.74
C VAL A 153 -4.72 -5.01 -19.32
N VAL A 154 -3.77 -5.53 -18.56
CA VAL A 154 -3.76 -6.92 -18.08
C VAL A 154 -4.26 -7.03 -16.64
N TRP A 155 -3.97 -6.05 -15.78
CA TRP A 155 -4.38 -6.06 -14.38
C TRP A 155 -4.62 -4.65 -13.85
N GLN A 156 -5.60 -4.51 -12.97
CA GLN A 156 -5.87 -3.27 -12.26
C GLN A 156 -6.23 -3.55 -10.81
N GLY A 157 -5.76 -2.68 -9.92
CA GLY A 157 -6.11 -2.72 -8.52
C GLY A 157 -5.88 -1.38 -7.84
N ARG A 158 -6.20 -1.34 -6.55
CA ARG A 158 -6.08 -0.15 -5.71
C ARG A 158 -5.37 -0.47 -4.42
N LEU A 159 -4.35 0.31 -4.13
CA LEU A 159 -3.54 0.23 -2.93
C LEU A 159 -3.94 1.32 -1.95
N LYS A 160 -4.60 0.91 -0.87
CA LYS A 160 -4.94 1.79 0.26
C LYS A 160 -3.99 1.52 1.41
N THR A 161 -3.33 2.57 1.87
CA THR A 161 -2.43 2.51 3.01
C THR A 161 -2.76 3.59 4.03
N ASN A 162 -2.75 3.20 5.30
CA ASN A 162 -2.76 4.13 6.43
C ASN A 162 -1.49 3.85 7.24
N ILE A 163 -0.50 4.73 7.08
CA ILE A 163 0.87 4.46 7.50
C ILE A 163 1.45 5.61 8.31
N ASP A 164 2.29 5.23 9.24
CA ASP A 164 3.17 6.16 9.94
C ASP A 164 4.26 6.63 8.96
N PRO A 165 4.43 7.95 8.74
CA PRO A 165 5.38 8.51 7.77
C PRO A 165 6.82 8.07 8.00
N LEU A 166 7.20 7.72 9.24
CA LEU A 166 8.57 7.34 9.60
C LEU A 166 8.84 5.85 9.44
N ALA A 167 7.81 5.03 9.19
CA ALA A 167 7.91 3.58 9.22
C ALA A 167 8.49 2.99 7.91
N ARG A 168 9.80 3.13 7.66
CA ARG A 168 10.47 2.62 6.44
C ARG A 168 10.15 1.17 6.07
N ASN A 169 10.02 0.29 7.07
CA ASN A 169 9.68 -1.13 6.86
C ASN A 169 8.30 -1.37 6.23
N ILE A 170 7.45 -0.34 6.13
CA ILE A 170 6.14 -0.46 5.53
C ILE A 170 6.21 -0.71 4.02
N TYR A 171 7.15 -0.09 3.31
CA TYR A 171 7.30 -0.24 1.86
C TYR A 171 7.71 -1.66 1.49
N LYS A 172 8.57 -2.29 2.31
CA LYS A 172 8.89 -3.72 2.18
C LYS A 172 7.64 -4.60 2.28
N LYS A 173 6.73 -4.31 3.23
CA LYS A 173 5.47 -5.04 3.40
C LYS A 173 4.50 -4.80 2.22
N ILE A 174 4.43 -3.56 1.73
CA ILE A 174 3.63 -3.20 0.55
C ILE A 174 4.16 -3.95 -0.68
N GLY A 175 5.46 -3.92 -0.92
CA GLY A 175 6.09 -4.63 -2.02
C GLY A 175 5.82 -6.14 -1.97
N VAL A 176 5.91 -6.78 -0.79
CA VAL A 176 5.53 -8.20 -0.64
C VAL A 176 4.08 -8.43 -1.04
N LYS A 177 3.14 -7.58 -0.60
CA LYS A 177 1.72 -7.71 -0.95
C LYS A 177 1.46 -7.56 -2.45
N ILE A 178 2.12 -6.61 -3.11
CA ILE A 178 1.99 -6.41 -4.57
C ILE A 178 2.51 -7.64 -5.31
N ILE A 179 3.68 -8.17 -4.94
CA ILE A 179 4.25 -9.36 -5.59
C ILE A 179 3.38 -10.60 -5.36
N GLN A 180 2.81 -10.77 -4.17
CA GLN A 180 1.84 -11.83 -3.89
C GLN A 180 0.60 -11.71 -4.78
N GLU A 181 0.06 -10.50 -4.93
CA GLU A 181 -1.10 -10.27 -5.79
C GLU A 181 -0.75 -10.50 -7.27
N PHE A 182 0.43 -10.07 -7.72
CA PHE A 182 0.90 -10.34 -9.09
C PHE A 182 1.07 -11.84 -9.36
N THR A 183 1.60 -12.58 -8.39
CA THR A 183 1.73 -14.04 -8.48
C THR A 183 0.36 -14.71 -8.55
N LYS A 184 -0.59 -14.28 -7.69
CA LYS A 184 -1.98 -14.78 -7.67
C LYS A 184 -2.72 -14.51 -8.98
N ASN A 185 -2.42 -13.40 -9.65
CA ASN A 185 -3.01 -13.01 -10.93
C ASN A 185 -2.17 -13.45 -12.14
N LEU A 186 -1.25 -14.42 -11.97
CA LEU A 186 -0.44 -14.99 -13.07
C LEU A 186 0.39 -13.96 -13.86
N ILE A 187 0.65 -12.78 -13.29
CA ILE A 187 1.48 -11.71 -13.87
C ILE A 187 2.96 -12.07 -13.78
N ILE A 188 3.32 -12.76 -12.69
CA ILE A 188 4.69 -13.23 -12.41
C ILE A 188 4.59 -14.71 -12.04
N PRO A 189 5.56 -15.55 -12.45
CA PRO A 189 5.60 -16.95 -12.04
C PRO A 189 5.68 -17.10 -10.51
N ALA A 190 4.96 -18.12 -10.01
CA ALA A 190 5.19 -18.64 -8.67
C ALA A 190 6.64 -19.12 -8.54
N LYS A 191 7.26 -18.86 -7.38
CA LYS A 191 8.58 -19.41 -7.06
C LYS A 191 8.44 -20.90 -6.81
#